data_AF-A0A838MTR1-F1
#
_entry.id   AF-A0A838MTR1-F1
#
_cell.length_a   1.000
_cell.length_b   1.000
_cell.length_c   1.000
_cell.angle_alpha   90.00
_cell.angle_beta   90.00
_cell.angle_gamma   90.00
#
_symmetry.space_group_name_H-M   'P 1'
#
loop_
_entity.id
_entity.type
_entity.pdbx_description
1 polymer ?
#
loop_
_entity_poly.entity_id
_entity_poly.type
_entity_poly.pdbx_seq_one_letter_code
_entity_poly.pdbx_strand_id
1 'polypeptide(L)'
;MSARLVQIFLPEAEIGSLEAILARHSRRYWREIVPGGQEKYSCIVQQRYAERLLDDLEAAFGALPTFTAYVAQLEAVFPRMLETAETELPAPGALRPPTALERFFSRDRISTDELYDDIEESLHITPNYLLTVLLSAVIAGLGMRSGQTAVVIGAMIIAPLLGPTMGVALAATIGNAKLGRKAAATLLVGSVFAVLAGVAVGLSVAIDPLVAELKNRTIVQPADIALALACGGAGVQAFSRGASLTLVGVMIAVALVPPLAATGIFLGIGQPQVAGSALFLFAVNLVCINVAGIVMFLIQGLPPKNWRMTGGILGVWLFVLLLLASLMAGRVVLGFGSLESVGRYLAGTG
;
A
#
# COMPACT_ATOMS: atom_id res chain seq x y z
N MET A 1 19.70 6.94 0.86
CA MET A 1 20.45 5.66 0.79
C MET A 1 20.26 4.93 2.11
N SER A 2 19.39 3.93 2.13
CA SER A 2 19.15 3.07 3.28
C SER A 2 20.31 2.08 3.44
N ALA A 3 21.11 2.27 4.48
CA ALA A 3 22.14 1.33 4.89
C ALA A 3 21.55 0.33 5.88
N ARG A 4 22.03 -0.91 5.83
CA ARG A 4 21.73 -1.95 6.81
C ARG A 4 23.01 -2.34 7.53
N LEU A 5 22.89 -2.61 8.82
CA LEU A 5 23.93 -3.24 9.61
C LEU A 5 23.66 -4.73 9.65
N VAL A 6 24.55 -5.53 9.09
CA VAL A 6 24.48 -6.99 9.16
C VAL A 6 25.48 -7.43 10.23
N GLN A 7 25.00 -8.19 11.22
CA GLN A 7 25.85 -8.78 12.24
C GLN A 7 25.82 -10.30 12.08
N ILE A 8 26.99 -10.92 12.05
CA ILE A 8 27.21 -12.32 11.69
C ILE A 8 28.00 -12.97 12.81
N PHE A 9 27.53 -14.12 13.29
CA PHE A 9 28.14 -14.92 14.35
C PHE A 9 28.54 -16.27 13.77
N LEU A 10 29.80 -16.66 13.94
CA LEU A 10 30.34 -17.90 13.39
C LEU A 10 31.51 -18.44 14.25
N PRO A 11 31.84 -19.73 14.15
CA PRO A 11 33.05 -20.29 14.76
C PRO A 11 34.33 -19.73 14.15
N GLU A 12 35.40 -19.69 14.94
CA GLU A 12 36.73 -19.23 14.50
C GLU A 12 37.26 -19.99 13.27
N ALA A 13 36.88 -21.27 13.10
CA ALA A 13 37.34 -22.10 11.98
C ALA A 13 36.90 -21.60 10.59
N GLU A 14 35.81 -20.84 10.51
CA GLU A 14 35.16 -20.45 9.24
C GLU A 14 35.45 -19.01 8.81
N ILE A 15 36.35 -18.32 9.52
CA ILE A 15 36.70 -16.91 9.26
C ILE A 15 37.17 -16.70 7.82
N GLY A 16 38.04 -17.58 7.30
CA GLY A 16 38.61 -17.42 5.95
C GLY A 16 37.54 -17.46 4.86
N SER A 17 36.55 -18.35 5.01
CA SER A 17 35.40 -18.47 4.11
C SER A 17 34.52 -17.21 4.16
N LEU A 18 34.31 -16.66 5.36
CA LEU A 18 33.49 -15.46 5.55
C LEU A 18 34.16 -14.23 4.94
N GLU A 19 35.46 -14.04 5.16
CA GLU A 19 36.20 -12.89 4.62
C GLU A 19 36.18 -12.89 3.08
N ALA A 20 36.22 -14.07 2.45
CA ALA A 20 36.07 -14.20 1.00
C ALA A 20 34.68 -13.81 0.48
N ILE A 21 33.63 -14.03 1.29
CA ILE A 21 32.25 -13.60 0.97
C ILE A 21 32.11 -12.10 1.20
N LEU A 22 32.53 -11.60 2.36
CA LEU A 22 32.46 -10.18 2.71
C LEU A 22 33.24 -9.31 1.74
N ALA A 23 34.38 -9.76 1.24
CA ALA A 23 35.17 -9.04 0.22
C ALA A 23 34.36 -8.71 -1.06
N ARG A 24 33.30 -9.47 -1.37
CA ARG A 24 32.42 -9.24 -2.53
C ARG A 24 31.28 -8.26 -2.24
N HIS A 25 30.93 -8.05 -0.98
CA HIS A 25 29.69 -7.38 -0.57
C HIS A 25 29.88 -6.16 0.34
N SER A 26 30.96 -6.09 1.11
CA SER A 26 31.26 -4.96 1.98
C SER A 26 32.76 -4.73 2.15
N ARG A 27 33.20 -3.48 1.95
CA ARG A 27 34.57 -3.05 2.25
C ARG A 27 34.74 -2.53 3.69
N ARG A 28 33.66 -2.45 4.47
CA ARG A 28 33.67 -1.93 5.86
C ARG A 28 33.01 -2.94 6.78
N TYR A 29 33.86 -3.75 7.41
CA TYR A 29 33.46 -4.67 8.46
C TYR A 29 34.35 -4.50 9.68
N TRP A 30 33.81 -4.85 10.85
CA TRP A 30 34.51 -4.92 12.12
C TRP A 30 34.38 -6.33 12.67
N ARG A 31 35.43 -6.78 13.35
CA ARG A 31 35.50 -8.07 14.02
C ARG A 31 35.56 -7.85 15.52
N GLU A 32 34.73 -8.60 16.25
CA GLU A 32 34.68 -8.65 17.70
C GLU A 32 34.72 -10.12 18.14
N ILE A 33 35.56 -10.43 19.12
CA ILE A 33 35.63 -11.78 19.70
C ILE A 33 34.49 -11.94 20.71
N VAL A 34 33.72 -13.01 20.59
CA VAL A 34 32.60 -13.32 21.49
C VAL A 34 32.99 -14.47 22.43
N PRO A 35 32.63 -14.41 23.73
CA PRO A 35 32.84 -15.53 24.65
C PRO A 35 32.23 -16.83 24.12
N GLY A 36 32.96 -17.95 24.23
CA GLY A 36 32.50 -19.26 23.75
C GLY A 36 33.07 -19.70 22.40
N GLY A 37 34.17 -19.09 21.93
CA GLY A 37 34.85 -19.50 20.70
C GLY A 37 34.14 -19.05 19.40
N GLN A 38 33.30 -18.02 19.51
CA GLN A 38 32.61 -17.41 18.38
C GLN A 38 33.21 -16.05 18.04
N GLU A 39 33.06 -15.68 16.78
CA GLU A 39 33.45 -14.38 16.24
C GLU A 39 32.21 -13.66 15.73
N LYS A 40 32.13 -12.37 16.05
CA LYS A 40 31.10 -11.47 15.57
C LYS A 40 31.69 -10.55 14.50
N TYR A 41 31.13 -10.62 13.31
CA TYR A 41 31.41 -9.69 12.22
C TYR A 41 30.25 -8.74 12.06
N SER A 42 30.52 -7.44 12.18
CA SER A 42 29.55 -6.40 11.86
C SER A 42 29.94 -5.76 10.55
N CYS A 43 29.07 -5.72 9.56
CA CYS A 43 29.35 -5.02 8.30
C CYS A 43 28.20 -4.09 7.92
N ILE A 44 28.55 -2.95 7.34
CA ILE A 44 27.55 -2.06 6.75
C ILE A 44 27.43 -2.42 5.28
N VAL A 45 26.20 -2.70 4.86
CA VAL A 45 25.85 -2.94 3.46
C VAL A 45 24.74 -1.99 3.05
N GLN A 46 24.69 -1.65 1.77
CA GLN A 46 23.51 -0.98 1.24
C GLN A 46 22.35 -1.98 1.20
N GLN A 47 21.13 -1.51 1.41
CA GLN A 47 19.95 -2.37 1.43
C GLN A 47 19.84 -3.28 0.20
N ARG A 48 20.12 -2.77 -1.01
CA ARG A 48 20.08 -3.52 -2.27
C ARG A 48 21.06 -4.70 -2.35
N TYR A 49 22.04 -4.76 -1.47
CA TYR A 49 23.08 -5.80 -1.44
C TYR A 49 23.00 -6.67 -0.18
N ALA A 50 22.11 -6.34 0.76
CA ALA A 50 21.94 -7.10 1.98
C ALA A 50 21.40 -8.51 1.69
N GLU A 51 20.38 -8.63 0.83
CA GLU A 51 19.81 -9.93 0.42
C GLU A 51 20.86 -10.84 -0.20
N ARG A 52 21.62 -10.33 -1.18
CA ARG A 52 22.67 -11.11 -1.85
C ARG A 52 23.77 -11.57 -0.87
N LEU A 53 24.10 -10.75 0.11
CA LEU A 53 25.02 -11.14 1.17
C LEU A 53 24.41 -12.26 2.02
N LEU A 54 23.15 -12.15 2.43
CA LEU A 54 22.47 -13.18 3.23
C LEU A 54 22.37 -14.51 2.50
N ASP A 55 22.02 -14.52 1.21
CA ASP A 55 21.96 -15.72 0.38
C ASP A 55 23.33 -16.42 0.30
N ASP A 56 24.40 -15.66 0.06
CA ASP A 56 25.77 -16.19 0.03
C ASP A 56 26.19 -16.76 1.41
N LEU A 57 25.75 -16.13 2.50
CA LEU A 57 26.03 -16.59 3.87
C LEU A 57 25.23 -17.85 4.22
N GLU A 58 23.96 -17.93 3.84
CA GLU A 58 23.13 -19.12 4.05
C GLU A 58 23.66 -20.32 3.27
N ALA A 59 24.04 -20.11 2.00
CA ALA A 59 24.63 -21.16 1.17
C ALA A 59 25.96 -21.69 1.73
N ALA A 60 26.76 -20.82 2.35
CA ALA A 60 28.06 -21.20 2.91
C ALA A 60 27.98 -21.77 4.33
N PHE A 61 27.12 -21.21 5.19
CA PHE A 61 27.15 -21.43 6.63
C PHE A 61 25.83 -21.94 7.23
N GLY A 62 24.76 -22.08 6.44
CA GLY A 62 23.44 -22.47 6.93
C GLY A 62 23.38 -23.86 7.60
N ALA A 63 24.36 -24.74 7.33
CA ALA A 63 24.48 -26.05 7.97
C ALA A 63 25.13 -25.99 9.38
N LEU A 64 25.71 -24.85 9.76
CA LEU A 64 26.41 -24.71 11.04
C LEU A 64 25.40 -24.35 12.15
N PRO A 65 25.33 -25.13 13.25
CA PRO A 65 24.35 -24.91 14.32
C PRO A 65 24.61 -23.61 15.11
N THR A 66 25.82 -23.07 15.01
CA THR A 66 26.27 -21.85 15.70
C THR A 66 26.23 -20.61 14.81
N PHE A 67 25.88 -20.75 13.52
CA PHE A 67 25.79 -19.63 12.61
C PHE A 67 24.52 -18.82 12.90
N THR A 68 24.66 -17.51 13.03
CA THR A 68 23.53 -16.60 13.18
C THR A 68 23.84 -15.29 12.50
N ALA A 69 22.91 -14.79 11.67
CA ALA A 69 23.01 -13.47 11.09
C ALA A 69 21.73 -12.67 11.35
N TYR A 70 21.86 -11.40 11.68
CA TYR A 70 20.72 -10.49 11.81
C TYR A 70 21.00 -9.15 11.14
N VAL A 71 19.92 -8.54 10.65
CA VAL A 71 19.95 -7.30 9.89
C VAL A 71 19.22 -6.22 10.68
N ALA A 72 19.92 -5.13 10.98
CA ALA A 72 19.35 -3.95 11.61
C ALA A 72 19.31 -2.77 10.62
N GLN A 73 18.29 -1.93 10.75
CA GLN A 73 18.14 -0.72 9.95
C GLN A 73 18.99 0.40 10.57
N LEU A 74 19.80 1.09 9.76
CA LEU A 74 20.62 2.21 10.24
C LEU A 74 19.92 3.53 9.93
N GLU A 75 19.67 4.34 10.97
CA GLU A 75 19.06 5.67 10.83
C GLU A 75 20.01 6.69 10.19
N ALA A 76 21.31 6.59 10.50
CA ALA A 76 22.34 7.46 9.94
C ALA A 76 23.70 6.76 9.86
N VAL A 77 24.45 7.06 8.79
CA VAL A 77 25.84 6.60 8.61
C VAL A 77 26.70 7.79 8.21
N PHE A 78 27.76 8.05 8.98
CA PHE A 78 28.71 9.13 8.72
C PHE A 78 30.16 8.59 8.72
N PRO A 79 31.04 8.99 7.78
CA PRO A 79 30.77 9.81 6.60
C PRO A 79 29.88 9.08 5.57
N ARG A 80 29.17 9.85 4.73
CA ARG A 80 28.24 9.33 3.71
C ARG A 80 28.91 8.23 2.87
N MET A 81 28.25 7.08 2.73
CA MET A 81 28.71 6.05 1.80
C MET A 81 28.56 6.57 0.36
N LEU A 82 29.69 6.87 -0.28
CA LEU A 82 29.75 7.28 -1.69
C LEU A 82 29.91 6.02 -2.54
N GLU A 83 29.05 5.88 -3.55
CA GLU A 83 29.24 4.90 -4.63
C GLU A 83 30.37 5.43 -5.52
N THR A 84 31.52 4.73 -5.48
CA THR A 84 32.63 4.93 -6.41
C THR A 84 32.55 3.89 -7.50
N ALA A 85 33.16 4.14 -8.66
CA ALA A 85 33.24 3.17 -9.76
C ALA A 85 33.84 1.80 -9.35
N GLU A 86 34.53 1.73 -8.21
CA GLU A 86 35.08 0.51 -7.62
C GLU A 86 34.15 -0.21 -6.63
N THR A 87 33.07 0.45 -6.17
CA THR A 87 32.10 -0.07 -5.19
C THR A 87 30.70 -0.28 -5.79
N GLU A 88 30.47 0.15 -7.03
CA GLU A 88 29.29 -0.20 -7.80
C GLU A 88 29.34 -1.68 -8.23
N LEU A 89 28.39 -2.49 -7.75
CA LEU A 89 28.20 -3.84 -8.28
C LEU A 89 27.57 -3.73 -9.69
N PRO A 90 27.98 -4.58 -10.65
CA PRO A 90 27.49 -4.48 -12.03
C PRO A 90 25.97 -4.61 -12.10
N ALA A 91 25.29 -3.56 -12.56
CA ALA A 91 23.87 -3.62 -12.86
C ALA A 91 23.66 -4.51 -14.11
N PRO A 92 22.74 -5.49 -14.08
CA PRO A 92 22.37 -6.19 -15.30
C PRO A 92 21.59 -5.22 -16.21
N GLY A 93 22.18 -4.88 -17.35
CA GLY A 93 21.49 -4.51 -18.59
C GLY A 93 20.64 -3.23 -18.61
N ALA A 94 21.13 -2.21 -19.33
CA ALA A 94 20.36 -1.23 -20.10
C ALA A 94 19.10 -0.60 -19.44
N LEU A 95 19.22 -0.11 -18.22
CA LEU A 95 18.24 0.85 -17.69
C LEU A 95 18.51 2.23 -18.27
N ARG A 96 17.45 2.91 -18.73
CA ARG A 96 17.52 4.29 -19.18
C ARG A 96 18.06 5.16 -18.04
N PRO A 97 18.96 6.12 -18.31
CA PRO A 97 19.44 7.03 -17.29
C PRO A 97 18.25 7.79 -16.70
N PRO A 98 18.12 7.87 -15.37
CA PRO A 98 16.94 8.43 -14.73
C PRO A 98 16.80 9.92 -15.06
N THR A 99 15.55 10.34 -15.31
CA THR A 99 15.17 11.72 -15.62
C THR A 99 15.46 12.64 -14.41
N ALA A 100 15.61 13.96 -14.60
CA ALA A 100 15.89 14.88 -13.49
C ALA A 100 14.84 14.83 -12.36
N LEU A 101 13.56 14.64 -12.75
CA LEU A 101 12.45 14.47 -11.83
C LEU A 101 12.54 13.14 -11.05
N GLU A 102 12.86 12.04 -11.73
CA GLU A 102 13.10 10.73 -11.11
C GLU A 102 14.25 10.82 -10.12
N ARG A 103 15.39 11.43 -10.48
CA ARG A 103 16.52 11.60 -9.54
C ARG A 103 16.14 12.38 -8.28
N PHE A 104 15.25 13.35 -8.41
CA PHE A 104 14.77 14.11 -7.27
C PHE A 104 13.90 13.25 -6.35
N PHE A 105 12.95 12.49 -6.90
CA PHE A 105 12.03 11.67 -6.13
C PHE A 105 12.61 10.33 -5.64
N SER A 106 13.61 9.77 -6.33
CA SER A 106 14.25 8.50 -5.97
C SER A 106 15.27 8.62 -4.83
N ARG A 107 15.72 9.84 -4.47
CA ARG A 107 16.78 10.06 -3.47
C ARG A 107 16.44 9.51 -2.08
N ASP A 108 15.16 9.60 -1.72
CA ASP A 108 14.63 9.24 -0.40
C ASP A 108 13.76 7.99 -0.44
N ARG A 109 13.78 7.24 -1.56
CA ARG A 109 12.94 6.05 -1.74
C ARG A 109 13.57 4.83 -1.09
N ILE A 110 12.75 3.99 -0.46
CA ILE A 110 13.13 2.62 -0.08
C ILE A 110 13.28 1.70 -1.31
N SER A 111 13.91 0.54 -1.13
CA SER A 111 14.16 -0.39 -2.24
C SER A 111 12.84 -0.96 -2.80
N THR A 112 12.84 -1.35 -4.07
CA THR A 112 11.65 -1.94 -4.71
C THR A 112 11.26 -3.27 -4.06
N ASP A 113 12.25 -4.04 -3.60
CA ASP A 113 12.02 -5.31 -2.92
C ASP A 113 11.43 -5.11 -1.52
N GLU A 114 11.86 -4.09 -0.76
CA GLU A 114 11.21 -3.74 0.53
C GLU A 114 9.76 -3.28 0.31
N LEU A 115 9.50 -2.46 -0.71
CA LEU A 115 8.13 -2.09 -1.08
C LEU A 115 7.27 -3.30 -1.45
N TYR A 116 7.88 -4.30 -2.08
CA TYR A 116 7.20 -5.53 -2.46
C TYR A 116 6.87 -6.36 -1.21
N ASP A 117 7.83 -6.55 -0.31
CA ASP A 117 7.67 -7.35 0.91
C ASP A 117 6.64 -6.73 1.86
N ASP A 118 6.71 -5.42 2.11
CA ASP A 118 5.74 -4.69 2.95
C ASP A 118 4.30 -4.85 2.44
N ILE A 119 4.14 -4.82 1.10
CA ILE A 119 2.84 -5.04 0.47
C ILE A 119 2.45 -6.50 0.55
N GLU A 120 3.33 -7.43 0.19
CA GLU A 120 3.06 -8.86 0.14
C GLU A 120 2.63 -9.40 1.51
N GLU A 121 3.25 -8.90 2.60
CA GLU A 121 2.85 -9.17 3.97
C GLU A 121 1.39 -8.70 4.21
N SER A 122 1.06 -7.49 3.76
CA SER A 122 -0.26 -6.89 3.86
C SER A 122 -1.34 -7.54 2.98
N LEU A 123 -0.98 -8.47 2.08
CA LEU A 123 -1.92 -9.17 1.22
C LEU A 123 -2.47 -10.47 1.81
N HIS A 124 -1.99 -10.92 2.97
CA HIS A 124 -2.45 -12.17 3.58
C HIS A 124 -3.86 -12.02 4.17
N ILE A 125 -4.79 -12.80 3.62
CA ILE A 125 -6.14 -12.91 4.16
C ILE A 125 -6.08 -13.78 5.42
N THR A 126 -5.87 -13.13 6.56
CA THR A 126 -5.88 -13.78 7.88
C THR A 126 -7.23 -13.56 8.58
N PRO A 127 -7.60 -14.41 9.55
CA PRO A 127 -8.77 -14.15 10.39
C PRO A 127 -8.72 -12.78 11.07
N ASN A 128 -7.52 -12.33 11.48
CA ASN A 128 -7.32 -11.01 12.07
C ASN A 128 -7.59 -9.88 11.08
N TYR A 129 -7.13 -10.01 9.83
CA TYR A 129 -7.46 -9.09 8.75
C TYR A 129 -8.98 -8.97 8.55
N LEU A 130 -9.70 -10.09 8.49
CA LEU A 130 -11.16 -10.09 8.30
C LEU A 130 -11.88 -9.49 9.50
N LEU A 131 -11.44 -9.81 10.72
CA LEU A 131 -12.01 -9.29 11.96
C LEU A 131 -11.83 -7.78 12.07
N THR A 132 -10.64 -7.26 11.77
CA THR A 132 -10.36 -5.82 11.81
C THR A 132 -11.18 -5.05 10.77
N VAL A 133 -11.34 -5.59 9.55
CA VAL A 133 -12.23 -5.01 8.53
C VAL A 133 -13.69 -5.00 8.99
N LEU A 134 -14.18 -6.09 9.57
CA LEU A 134 -15.55 -6.21 10.06
C LEU A 134 -15.80 -5.21 11.20
N LEU A 135 -14.93 -5.18 12.20
CA LEU A 135 -15.02 -4.26 13.34
C LEU A 135 -14.94 -2.81 12.89
N SER A 136 -14.02 -2.47 11.98
CA SER A 136 -13.90 -1.13 11.41
C SER A 136 -15.20 -0.70 10.71
N ALA A 137 -15.78 -1.56 9.88
CA ALA A 137 -17.05 -1.24 9.19
C ALA A 137 -18.23 -1.08 10.18
N VAL A 138 -18.29 -1.88 11.24
CA VAL A 138 -19.29 -1.71 12.31
C VAL A 138 -19.12 -0.37 13.02
N ILE A 139 -17.89 -0.04 13.44
CA ILE A 139 -17.60 1.23 14.12
C ILE A 139 -17.90 2.41 13.20
N ALA A 140 -17.54 2.33 11.92
CA ALA A 140 -17.86 3.36 10.92
C ALA A 140 -19.37 3.53 10.78
N GLY A 141 -20.14 2.44 10.72
CA GLY A 141 -21.59 2.50 10.62
C GLY A 141 -22.27 3.12 11.85
N LEU A 142 -21.84 2.74 13.05
CA LEU A 142 -22.35 3.32 14.30
C LEU A 142 -21.93 4.79 14.47
N GLY A 143 -20.72 5.15 14.03
CA GLY A 143 -20.23 6.52 14.00
C GLY A 143 -21.03 7.40 13.03
N MET A 144 -21.30 6.91 11.81
CA MET A 144 -22.13 7.61 10.83
C MET A 144 -23.56 7.79 11.32
N ARG A 145 -24.17 6.74 11.89
CA ARG A 145 -25.49 6.83 12.54
C ARG A 145 -25.54 7.95 13.58
N SER A 146 -24.50 8.05 14.40
CA SER A 146 -24.45 9.00 15.52
C SER A 146 -23.98 10.40 15.10
N GLY A 147 -23.68 10.62 13.81
CA GLY A 147 -23.11 11.88 13.33
C GLY A 147 -21.73 12.20 13.90
N GLN A 148 -20.97 11.19 14.33
CA GLN A 148 -19.67 11.37 14.99
C GLN A 148 -18.52 11.17 14.00
N THR A 149 -18.18 12.20 13.25
CA THR A 149 -17.10 12.16 12.23
C THR A 149 -15.78 11.63 12.80
N ALA A 150 -15.43 11.99 14.04
CA ALA A 150 -14.21 11.51 14.70
C ALA A 150 -14.18 9.98 14.86
N VAL A 151 -15.32 9.36 15.18
CA VAL A 151 -15.44 7.89 15.28
C VAL A 151 -15.33 7.24 13.91
N VAL A 152 -15.93 7.85 12.88
CA VAL A 152 -15.80 7.37 11.51
C VAL A 152 -14.33 7.43 11.05
N ILE A 153 -13.62 8.52 11.36
CA ILE A 153 -12.18 8.64 11.08
C ILE A 153 -11.39 7.59 11.85
N GLY A 154 -11.65 7.40 13.14
CA GLY A 154 -11.01 6.35 13.96
C GLY A 154 -11.19 4.95 13.36
N ALA A 155 -12.39 4.64 12.87
CA ALA A 155 -12.66 3.38 12.18
C ALA A 155 -11.82 3.22 10.91
N MET A 156 -11.66 4.27 10.10
CA MET A 156 -10.86 4.24 8.88
C MET A 156 -9.39 3.88 9.15
N ILE A 157 -8.81 4.35 10.27
CA ILE A 157 -7.41 4.08 10.64
C ILE A 157 -7.18 2.59 10.92
N ILE A 158 -8.20 1.89 11.42
CA ILE A 158 -8.10 0.48 11.85
C ILE A 158 -8.12 -0.47 10.65
N ALA A 159 -8.79 -0.12 9.54
CA ALA A 159 -9.01 -1.05 8.44
C ALA A 159 -7.75 -1.23 7.56
N PRO A 160 -7.25 -2.45 7.39
CA PRO A 160 -6.07 -2.74 6.57
C PRO A 160 -6.37 -2.79 5.05
N LEU A 161 -7.26 -1.95 4.53
CA LEU A 161 -7.59 -1.93 3.09
C LEU A 161 -6.51 -1.25 2.24
N LEU A 162 -5.57 -0.52 2.86
CA LEU A 162 -4.53 0.19 2.14
C LEU A 162 -3.53 -0.75 1.45
N GLY A 163 -3.05 -1.78 2.16
CA GLY A 163 -2.05 -2.72 1.62
C GLY A 163 -2.51 -3.34 0.29
N PRO A 164 -3.73 -3.91 0.22
CA PRO A 164 -4.32 -4.41 -1.02
C PRO A 164 -4.44 -3.35 -2.12
N THR A 165 -4.90 -2.13 -1.82
CA THR A 165 -5.01 -1.06 -2.82
C THR A 165 -3.64 -0.65 -3.36
N MET A 166 -2.64 -0.49 -2.48
CA MET A 166 -1.25 -0.20 -2.86
C MET A 166 -0.65 -1.35 -3.67
N GLY A 167 -0.96 -2.59 -3.33
CA GLY A 167 -0.47 -3.77 -4.04
C GLY A 167 -0.98 -3.86 -5.46
N VAL A 168 -2.22 -3.43 -5.74
CA VAL A 168 -2.73 -3.32 -7.11
C VAL A 168 -1.92 -2.27 -7.90
N ALA A 169 -1.67 -1.09 -7.31
CA ALA A 169 -0.88 -0.04 -7.95
C ALA A 169 0.60 -0.43 -8.16
N LEU A 170 1.23 -1.07 -7.18
CA LEU A 170 2.61 -1.56 -7.28
C LEU A 170 2.70 -2.65 -8.35
N ALA A 171 1.82 -3.65 -8.30
CA ALA A 171 1.76 -4.74 -9.28
C ALA A 171 1.58 -4.24 -10.72
N ALA A 172 0.74 -3.22 -10.91
CA ALA A 172 0.56 -2.57 -12.20
C ALA A 172 1.85 -1.87 -12.66
N THR A 173 2.55 -1.16 -11.77
CA THR A 173 3.82 -0.48 -12.07
C THR A 173 4.92 -1.47 -12.46
N ILE A 174 5.20 -2.46 -11.62
CA ILE A 174 6.29 -3.44 -11.85
C ILE A 174 5.91 -4.52 -12.86
N GLY A 175 4.64 -4.62 -13.25
CA GLY A 175 4.16 -5.63 -14.18
C GLY A 175 4.13 -7.04 -13.58
N ASN A 176 3.66 -7.19 -12.34
CA ASN A 176 3.51 -8.49 -11.68
C ASN A 176 2.03 -8.88 -11.58
N ALA A 177 1.54 -9.65 -12.55
CA ALA A 177 0.14 -10.09 -12.59
C ALA A 177 -0.24 -11.06 -11.45
N LYS A 178 0.72 -11.77 -10.84
CA LYS A 178 0.45 -12.64 -9.68
C LYS A 178 0.16 -11.78 -8.45
N LEU A 179 1.03 -10.81 -8.17
CA LEU A 179 0.84 -9.83 -7.09
C LEU A 179 -0.48 -9.06 -7.29
N GLY A 180 -0.74 -8.57 -8.51
CA GLY A 180 -1.95 -7.79 -8.80
C GLY A 180 -3.24 -8.59 -8.57
N ARG A 181 -3.26 -9.87 -8.96
CA ARG A 181 -4.41 -10.75 -8.67
C ARG A 181 -4.57 -11.04 -7.18
N LYS A 182 -3.48 -11.29 -6.46
CA LYS A 182 -3.50 -11.48 -5.00
C LYS A 182 -4.04 -10.22 -4.31
N ALA A 183 -3.51 -9.06 -4.66
CA ALA A 183 -3.92 -7.77 -4.11
C ALA A 183 -5.39 -7.43 -4.41
N ALA A 184 -5.83 -7.63 -5.66
CA ALA A 184 -7.21 -7.43 -6.05
C ALA A 184 -8.17 -8.40 -5.33
N ALA A 185 -7.77 -9.67 -5.16
CA ALA A 185 -8.56 -10.66 -4.41
C ALA A 185 -8.67 -10.30 -2.93
N THR A 186 -7.56 -9.92 -2.28
CA THR A 186 -7.57 -9.48 -0.87
C THR A 186 -8.44 -8.23 -0.70
N LEU A 187 -8.31 -7.25 -1.60
CA LEU A 187 -9.16 -6.05 -1.59
C LEU A 187 -10.64 -6.41 -1.75
N LEU A 188 -10.98 -7.27 -2.71
CA LEU A 188 -12.35 -7.72 -2.95
C LEU A 188 -12.94 -8.41 -1.72
N VAL A 189 -12.19 -9.33 -1.10
CA VAL A 189 -12.62 -10.04 0.11
C VAL A 189 -12.83 -9.05 1.25
N GLY A 190 -11.89 -8.13 1.48
CA GLY A 190 -12.04 -7.07 2.49
C GLY A 190 -13.26 -6.19 2.21
N SER A 191 -13.47 -5.76 0.97
CA SER A 191 -14.63 -4.97 0.57
C SER A 191 -15.95 -5.69 0.80
N VAL A 192 -16.03 -6.98 0.49
CA VAL A 192 -17.22 -7.81 0.75
C VAL A 192 -17.51 -7.88 2.25
N PHE A 193 -16.49 -8.14 3.09
CA PHE A 193 -16.68 -8.19 4.54
C PHE A 193 -17.10 -6.84 5.13
N ALA A 194 -16.55 -5.73 4.63
CA ALA A 194 -16.98 -4.39 5.03
C ALA A 194 -18.45 -4.11 4.66
N VAL A 195 -18.89 -4.51 3.47
CA VAL A 195 -20.29 -4.40 3.05
C VAL A 195 -21.19 -5.28 3.91
N LEU A 196 -20.81 -6.55 4.15
CA LEU A 196 -21.59 -7.47 5.00
C LEU A 196 -21.75 -6.94 6.43
N ALA A 197 -20.68 -6.37 7.00
CA ALA A 197 -20.73 -5.71 8.29
C ALA A 197 -21.70 -4.51 8.28
N GLY A 198 -21.65 -3.68 7.24
CA GLY A 198 -22.60 -2.59 7.03
C GLY A 198 -24.05 -3.07 6.92
N VAL A 199 -24.30 -4.17 6.20
CA VAL A 199 -25.63 -4.81 6.11
C VAL A 199 -26.12 -5.24 7.48
N ALA A 200 -25.26 -5.91 8.25
CA ALA A 200 -25.60 -6.33 9.62
C ALA A 200 -25.97 -5.12 10.50
N VAL A 201 -25.23 -4.02 10.39
CA VAL A 201 -25.56 -2.76 11.09
C VAL A 201 -26.90 -2.19 10.61
N GLY A 202 -27.14 -2.11 9.30
CA GLY A 202 -28.40 -1.59 8.74
C GLY A 202 -29.63 -2.42 9.14
N LEU A 203 -29.48 -3.73 9.32
CA LEU A 203 -30.55 -4.63 9.77
C LEU A 203 -30.78 -4.59 11.28
N SER A 204 -29.72 -4.43 12.07
CA SER A 204 -29.79 -4.51 13.54
C SER A 204 -30.12 -3.18 14.21
N VAL A 205 -29.88 -2.06 13.53
CA VAL A 205 -29.88 -0.74 14.12
C VAL A 205 -30.68 0.23 13.25
N ALA A 206 -31.67 0.92 13.85
CA ALA A 206 -32.58 1.81 13.13
C ALA A 206 -31.91 3.13 12.68
N ILE A 207 -31.34 3.18 11.48
CA ILE A 207 -30.55 4.31 10.99
C ILE A 207 -31.44 5.27 10.19
N ASP A 208 -31.35 6.57 10.50
CA ASP A 208 -31.92 7.61 9.64
C ASP A 208 -31.04 7.80 8.39
N PRO A 209 -31.55 7.49 7.18
CA PRO A 209 -30.78 7.59 5.95
C PRO A 209 -30.38 9.03 5.59
N LEU A 210 -31.06 10.03 6.17
CA LEU A 210 -30.87 11.45 5.89
C LEU A 210 -29.74 12.08 6.70
N VAL A 211 -29.14 11.36 7.65
CA VAL A 211 -27.97 11.84 8.41
C VAL A 211 -26.86 12.22 7.44
N ALA A 212 -26.31 13.43 7.60
CA ALA A 212 -25.34 14.01 6.68
C ALA A 212 -24.13 13.10 6.43
N GLU A 213 -23.62 12.44 7.48
CA GLU A 213 -22.49 11.52 7.38
C GLU A 213 -22.73 10.31 6.48
N LEU A 214 -23.99 9.86 6.35
CA LEU A 214 -24.36 8.75 5.47
C LEU A 214 -24.76 9.27 4.08
N LYS A 215 -25.57 10.33 4.04
CA LYS A 215 -26.01 10.97 2.79
C LYS A 215 -24.84 11.41 1.92
N ASN A 216 -23.81 12.03 2.51
CA ASN A 216 -22.64 12.50 1.77
C ASN A 216 -21.81 11.36 1.15
N ARG A 217 -21.98 10.11 1.60
CA ARG A 217 -21.30 8.94 1.01
C ARG A 217 -22.00 8.40 -0.22
N THR A 218 -23.10 9.01 -0.65
CA THR A 218 -23.89 8.59 -1.81
C THR A 218 -23.74 9.56 -2.99
N ILE A 219 -23.13 10.71 -2.75
CA ILE A 219 -22.99 11.79 -3.71
C ILE A 219 -21.54 11.78 -4.18
N VAL A 220 -21.36 11.73 -5.51
CA VAL A 220 -20.03 11.80 -6.11
C VAL A 220 -19.87 13.16 -6.76
N GLN A 221 -18.88 13.91 -6.30
CA GLN A 221 -18.53 15.23 -6.78
C GLN A 221 -17.20 15.21 -7.52
N PRO A 222 -16.96 16.13 -8.48
CA PRO A 222 -15.64 16.28 -9.11
C PRO A 222 -14.52 16.51 -8.10
N ALA A 223 -14.82 17.13 -6.96
CA ALA A 223 -13.88 17.32 -5.86
C ALA A 223 -13.38 15.99 -5.27
N ASP A 224 -14.21 14.94 -5.25
CA ASP A 224 -13.83 13.61 -4.75
C ASP A 224 -12.78 12.96 -5.65
N ILE A 225 -12.86 13.16 -6.97
CA ILE A 225 -11.85 12.69 -7.94
C ILE A 225 -10.50 13.36 -7.65
N ALA A 226 -10.50 14.69 -7.51
CA ALA A 226 -9.28 15.45 -7.23
C ALA A 226 -8.67 15.04 -5.89
N LEU A 227 -9.50 14.87 -4.85
CA LEU A 227 -9.07 14.44 -3.53
C LEU A 227 -8.50 13.02 -3.56
N ALA A 228 -9.17 12.08 -4.22
CA ALA A 228 -8.71 10.69 -4.31
C ALA A 228 -7.40 10.55 -5.10
N LEU A 229 -7.23 11.34 -6.17
CA LEU A 229 -5.95 11.42 -6.90
C LEU A 229 -4.83 11.98 -6.02
N ALA A 230 -5.11 13.06 -5.27
CA ALA A 230 -4.14 13.66 -4.35
C ALA A 230 -3.75 12.69 -3.22
N CYS A 231 -4.73 12.02 -2.60
CA CYS A 231 -4.49 11.01 -1.56
C CYS A 231 -3.72 9.80 -2.08
N GLY A 232 -4.01 9.31 -3.29
CA GLY A 232 -3.26 8.21 -3.90
C GLY A 232 -1.80 8.58 -4.16
N GLY A 233 -1.56 9.78 -4.72
CA GLY A 233 -0.21 10.29 -4.97
C GLY A 233 0.57 10.53 -3.68
N ALA A 234 -0.03 11.22 -2.70
CA ALA A 234 0.58 11.45 -1.39
C ALA A 234 0.82 10.14 -0.64
N GLY A 235 -0.10 9.19 -0.74
CA GLY A 235 0.01 7.88 -0.11
C GLY A 235 1.19 7.08 -0.67
N VAL A 236 1.32 7.01 -2.00
CA VAL A 236 2.48 6.37 -2.63
C VAL A 236 3.77 7.13 -2.32
N GLN A 237 3.74 8.46 -2.26
CA GLN A 237 4.91 9.25 -1.87
C GLN A 237 5.39 8.93 -0.46
N ALA A 238 4.47 8.86 0.50
CA ALA A 238 4.80 8.55 1.89
C ALA A 238 5.25 7.10 2.03
N PHE A 239 4.50 6.15 1.45
CA PHE A 239 4.83 4.72 1.48
C PHE A 239 6.21 4.44 0.90
N SER A 240 6.50 5.01 -0.27
CA SER A 240 7.79 4.90 -0.92
C SER A 240 8.97 5.47 -0.14
N ARG A 241 8.73 6.31 0.87
CA ARG A 241 9.77 6.85 1.77
C ARG A 241 9.93 6.04 3.06
N GLY A 242 9.29 4.87 3.14
CA GLY A 242 9.30 4.02 4.34
C GLY A 242 8.37 4.52 5.45
N ALA A 243 7.36 5.35 5.12
CA ALA A 243 6.33 5.69 6.11
C ALA A 243 5.51 4.44 6.46
N SER A 244 5.15 4.30 7.74
CA SER A 244 4.28 3.21 8.20
C SER A 244 3.01 3.14 7.38
N LEU A 245 2.64 1.93 6.92
CA LEU A 245 1.37 1.61 6.26
C LEU A 245 0.15 2.14 7.03
N THR A 246 0.25 2.28 8.36
CA THR A 246 -0.82 2.84 9.20
C THR A 246 -1.01 4.34 8.96
N LEU A 247 0.08 5.10 8.86
CA LEU A 247 0.05 6.55 8.63
C LEU A 247 -0.44 6.88 7.21
N VAL A 248 0.05 6.12 6.22
CA VAL A 248 -0.47 6.17 4.85
C VAL A 248 -1.94 5.76 4.83
N GLY A 249 -2.29 4.77 5.67
CA GLY A 249 -3.63 4.21 5.84
C GLY A 249 -4.66 5.30 6.11
N VAL A 250 -4.35 6.22 7.03
CA VAL A 250 -5.25 7.33 7.39
C VAL A 250 -5.60 8.22 6.18
N MET A 251 -4.64 8.51 5.30
CA MET A 251 -4.83 9.41 4.15
C MET A 251 -5.75 8.80 3.08
N ILE A 252 -5.75 7.47 2.93
CA ILE A 252 -6.48 6.77 1.86
C ILE A 252 -7.75 6.09 2.38
N ALA A 253 -7.77 5.66 3.64
CA ALA A 253 -8.90 4.91 4.20
C ALA A 253 -10.20 5.73 4.27
N VAL A 254 -10.10 7.07 4.33
CA VAL A 254 -11.25 8.00 4.17
C VAL A 254 -12.04 7.70 2.89
N ALA A 255 -11.37 7.24 1.84
CA ALA A 255 -11.95 7.04 0.53
C ALA A 255 -12.52 5.63 0.32
N LEU A 256 -12.21 4.66 1.20
CA LEU A 256 -12.52 3.24 1.00
C LEU A 256 -13.56 2.69 1.98
N VAL A 257 -13.27 2.73 3.29
CA VAL A 257 -14.11 2.07 4.31
C VAL A 257 -15.50 2.71 4.43
N PRO A 258 -15.64 4.05 4.54
CA PRO A 258 -16.95 4.65 4.77
C PRO A 258 -17.93 4.44 3.62
N PRO A 259 -17.53 4.58 2.33
CA PRO A 259 -18.38 4.21 1.21
C PRO A 259 -18.82 2.74 1.24
N LEU A 260 -17.94 1.80 1.57
CA LEU A 260 -18.29 0.37 1.68
C LEU A 260 -19.27 0.08 2.82
N ALA A 261 -19.02 0.67 4.00
CA ALA A 261 -19.93 0.57 5.14
C ALA A 261 -21.30 1.20 4.82
N ALA A 262 -21.31 2.37 4.17
CA ALA A 262 -22.54 3.02 3.72
C ALA A 262 -23.31 2.17 2.70
N THR A 263 -22.63 1.58 1.71
CA THR A 263 -23.24 0.61 0.79
C THR A 263 -23.92 -0.52 1.54
N GLY A 264 -23.23 -1.11 2.52
CA GLY A 264 -23.80 -2.17 3.35
C GLY A 264 -25.03 -1.70 4.13
N ILE A 265 -24.94 -0.54 4.79
CA ILE A 265 -26.06 0.02 5.56
C ILE A 265 -27.28 0.25 4.68
N PHE A 266 -27.12 0.89 3.51
CA PHE A 266 -28.21 1.12 2.56
C PHE A 266 -28.84 -0.17 2.03
N LEU A 267 -28.05 -1.22 1.82
CA LEU A 267 -28.58 -2.56 1.50
C LEU A 267 -29.38 -3.14 2.67
N GLY A 268 -28.87 -3.00 3.91
CA GLY A 268 -29.53 -3.47 5.12
C GLY A 268 -30.88 -2.79 5.39
N ILE A 269 -31.01 -1.48 5.11
CA ILE A 269 -32.27 -0.74 5.28
C ILE A 269 -33.21 -0.83 4.06
N GLY A 270 -32.87 -1.63 3.05
CA GLY A 270 -33.73 -1.88 1.88
C GLY A 270 -33.71 -0.81 0.80
N GLN A 271 -32.63 -0.03 0.68
CA GLN A 271 -32.46 1.03 -0.33
C GLN A 271 -31.30 0.72 -1.32
N PRO A 272 -31.42 -0.31 -2.16
CA PRO A 272 -30.31 -0.77 -3.03
C PRO A 272 -29.88 0.26 -4.08
N GLN A 273 -30.78 1.14 -4.51
CA GLN A 273 -30.48 2.22 -5.47
C GLN A 273 -29.51 3.25 -4.87
N VAL A 274 -29.68 3.58 -3.59
CA VAL A 274 -28.78 4.48 -2.86
C VAL A 274 -27.47 3.78 -2.53
N ALA A 275 -27.54 2.50 -2.14
CA ALA A 275 -26.35 1.67 -1.93
C ALA A 275 -25.44 1.62 -3.17
N GLY A 276 -26.03 1.52 -4.36
CA GLY A 276 -25.31 1.57 -5.64
C GLY A 276 -24.57 2.89 -5.87
N SER A 277 -25.08 4.00 -5.32
CA SER A 277 -24.41 5.31 -5.42
C SER A 277 -23.22 5.41 -4.47
N ALA A 278 -23.32 4.86 -3.25
CA ALA A 278 -22.18 4.73 -2.34
C ALA A 278 -21.11 3.77 -2.87
N LEU A 279 -21.53 2.69 -3.53
CA LEU A 279 -20.59 1.75 -4.17
C LEU A 279 -19.90 2.39 -5.38
N PHE A 280 -20.62 3.25 -6.11
CA PHE A 280 -20.04 4.04 -7.19
C PHE A 280 -18.98 5.02 -6.68
N LEU A 281 -19.22 5.71 -5.54
CA LEU A 281 -18.21 6.55 -4.88
C LEU A 281 -16.95 5.74 -4.52
N PHE A 282 -17.13 4.55 -3.92
CA PHE A 282 -16.02 3.64 -3.65
C PHE A 282 -15.22 3.29 -4.91
N ALA A 283 -15.91 2.94 -6.00
CA ALA A 283 -15.28 2.55 -7.25
C ALA A 283 -14.48 3.70 -7.87
N VAL A 284 -15.03 4.92 -7.89
CA VAL A 284 -14.35 6.13 -8.35
C VAL A 284 -13.08 6.37 -7.54
N ASN A 285 -13.20 6.34 -6.20
CA ASN A 285 -12.07 6.54 -5.31
C ASN A 285 -10.96 5.50 -5.54
N LEU A 286 -11.34 4.23 -5.62
CA LEU A 286 -10.40 3.13 -5.85
C LEU A 286 -9.63 3.31 -7.16
N VAL A 287 -10.33 3.67 -8.24
CA VAL A 287 -9.72 3.93 -9.56
C VAL A 287 -8.78 5.12 -9.52
N CYS A 288 -9.20 6.24 -8.91
CA CYS A 288 -8.35 7.42 -8.74
C CYS A 288 -7.07 7.11 -7.96
N ILE A 289 -7.19 6.41 -6.82
CA ILE A 289 -6.03 6.04 -5.99
C ILE A 289 -5.06 5.16 -6.79
N ASN A 290 -5.57 4.18 -7.54
CA ASN A 290 -4.73 3.31 -8.36
C ASN A 290 -4.03 4.07 -9.50
N VAL A 291 -4.76 4.93 -10.24
CA VAL A 291 -4.18 5.76 -11.30
C VAL A 291 -3.07 6.65 -10.73
N ALA A 292 -3.38 7.39 -9.66
CA ALA A 292 -2.42 8.28 -9.02
C ALA A 292 -1.22 7.51 -8.46
N GLY A 293 -1.45 6.34 -7.87
CA GLY A 293 -0.40 5.49 -7.33
C GLY A 293 0.56 4.98 -8.40
N ILE A 294 0.02 4.45 -9.52
CA ILE A 294 0.85 4.01 -10.67
C ILE A 294 1.67 5.18 -11.22
N VAL A 295 1.03 6.33 -11.45
CA VAL A 295 1.71 7.53 -11.95
C VAL A 295 2.81 7.96 -10.98
N MET A 296 2.54 7.96 -9.67
CA MET A 296 3.52 8.39 -8.68
C MET A 296 4.69 7.41 -8.55
N PHE A 297 4.45 6.10 -8.59
CA PHE A 297 5.55 5.12 -8.62
C PHE A 297 6.43 5.27 -9.88
N LEU A 298 5.82 5.55 -11.04
CA LEU A 298 6.56 5.84 -12.27
C LEU A 298 7.39 7.14 -12.15
N ILE A 299 6.82 8.20 -11.58
CA ILE A 299 7.51 9.48 -11.31
C ILE A 299 8.73 9.27 -10.40
N GLN A 300 8.61 8.38 -9.41
CA GLN A 300 9.71 8.01 -8.50
C GLN A 300 10.70 7.02 -9.13
N GLY A 301 10.63 6.75 -10.43
CA GLY A 301 11.56 5.89 -11.14
C GLY A 301 11.51 4.43 -10.69
N LEU A 302 10.35 3.88 -10.35
CA LEU A 302 10.22 2.41 -10.26
C LEU A 302 10.35 1.84 -11.68
N PRO A 303 11.36 0.98 -11.95
CA PRO A 303 11.56 0.46 -13.29
C PRO A 303 10.44 -0.53 -13.63
N PRO A 304 9.59 -0.24 -14.63
CA PRO A 304 8.61 -1.22 -15.06
C PRO A 304 9.33 -2.36 -15.79
N LYS A 305 9.03 -3.60 -15.40
CA LYS A 305 9.62 -4.79 -16.04
C LYS A 305 9.32 -4.85 -17.55
N ASN A 306 8.09 -4.48 -17.92
CA ASN A 306 7.62 -4.44 -19.30
C ASN A 306 6.83 -3.14 -19.55
N TRP A 307 7.45 -2.14 -20.17
CA TRP A 307 6.81 -0.83 -20.43
C TRP A 307 5.49 -0.94 -21.21
N ARG A 308 5.40 -1.90 -22.15
CA ARG A 308 4.17 -2.16 -22.91
C ARG A 308 3.02 -2.64 -22.02
N MET A 309 3.32 -3.46 -21.02
CA MET A 309 2.32 -4.02 -20.11
C MET A 309 1.89 -2.99 -19.07
N THR A 310 2.85 -2.30 -18.43
CA THR A 310 2.56 -1.21 -17.49
C THR A 310 1.76 -0.09 -18.17
N GLY A 311 2.14 0.30 -19.40
CA GLY A 311 1.40 1.28 -20.19
C GLY A 311 -0.01 0.80 -20.56
N GLY A 312 -0.18 -0.48 -20.90
CA GLY A 312 -1.49 -1.07 -21.16
C GLY A 312 -2.40 -1.07 -19.92
N ILE A 313 -1.87 -1.48 -18.77
CA ILE A 313 -2.61 -1.48 -17.50
C ILE A 313 -2.99 -0.05 -17.08
N LEU A 314 -2.05 0.90 -17.16
CA LEU A 314 -2.33 2.31 -16.91
C LEU A 314 -3.39 2.85 -17.88
N GLY A 315 -3.32 2.47 -19.16
CA GLY A 315 -4.33 2.82 -20.16
C GLY A 315 -5.72 2.29 -19.82
N VAL A 316 -5.83 1.06 -19.32
CA VAL A 316 -7.10 0.49 -18.83
C VAL A 316 -7.61 1.28 -17.63
N TRP A 317 -6.78 1.57 -16.62
CA TRP A 317 -7.20 2.36 -15.47
C TRP A 317 -7.62 3.78 -15.84
N LEU A 318 -6.92 4.44 -16.77
CA LEU A 318 -7.29 5.75 -17.29
C LEU A 318 -8.60 5.69 -18.09
N PHE A 319 -8.79 4.66 -18.90
CA PHE A 319 -10.04 4.44 -19.62
C PHE A 319 -11.22 4.25 -18.64
N VAL A 320 -11.04 3.43 -17.61
CA VAL A 320 -12.04 3.22 -16.56
C VAL A 320 -12.30 4.52 -15.80
N LEU A 321 -11.27 5.30 -15.49
CA LEU A 321 -11.42 6.62 -14.85
C LEU A 321 -12.24 7.57 -15.73
N LEU A 322 -11.92 7.67 -17.02
CA LEU A 322 -12.65 8.50 -17.97
C LEU A 322 -14.10 8.05 -18.13
N LEU A 323 -14.35 6.74 -18.17
CA LEU A 323 -15.69 6.16 -18.21
C LEU A 323 -16.47 6.50 -16.95
N LEU A 324 -15.89 6.33 -15.76
CA LEU A 324 -16.54 6.69 -14.50
C LEU A 324 -16.77 8.20 -14.37
N ALA A 325 -15.81 9.03 -14.80
CA ALA A 325 -15.96 10.48 -14.83
C ALA A 325 -17.06 10.92 -15.81
N SER A 326 -17.18 10.25 -16.96
CA SER A 326 -18.26 10.48 -17.93
C SER A 326 -19.62 10.07 -17.36
N LEU A 327 -19.72 8.92 -16.69
CA LEU A 327 -20.93 8.48 -16.00
C LEU A 327 -21.31 9.47 -14.88
N MET A 328 -20.34 9.96 -14.12
CA MET A 328 -20.54 10.98 -13.09
C MET A 328 -21.06 12.28 -13.71
N ALA A 329 -20.45 12.77 -14.79
CA ALA A 329 -20.90 13.96 -15.50
C ALA A 329 -22.34 13.79 -16.04
N GLY A 330 -22.64 12.62 -16.62
CA GLY A 330 -24.00 12.28 -17.06
C GLY A 330 -25.01 12.27 -15.91
N ARG A 331 -24.65 11.73 -14.76
CA ARG A 331 -25.46 11.74 -13.53
C ARG A 331 -25.74 13.16 -13.02
N VAL A 332 -24.73 14.02 -13.02
CA VAL A 332 -24.85 15.43 -12.63
C VAL A 332 -25.75 16.20 -13.61
N VAL A 333 -25.54 16.03 -14.91
CA VAL A 333 -26.31 16.73 -15.97
C VAL A 333 -27.76 16.28 -16.02
N LEU A 334 -28.04 14.98 -15.85
CA LEU A 334 -29.39 14.42 -15.85
C LEU A 334 -30.11 14.56 -14.49
N GLY A 335 -29.46 15.14 -13.47
CA GLY A 335 -30.03 15.31 -12.13
C GLY A 335 -30.13 14.02 -11.29
N PHE A 336 -29.58 12.90 -11.77
CA PHE A 336 -29.53 11.62 -11.05
C PHE A 336 -28.37 11.60 -10.03
N GLY A 337 -28.62 11.99 -8.79
CA GLY A 337 -27.62 12.02 -7.72
C GLY A 337 -27.33 13.41 -7.14
N SER A 338 -28.11 14.42 -7.50
CA SER A 338 -28.13 15.70 -6.78
C SER A 338 -28.61 15.51 -5.33
N LEU A 339 -28.18 16.39 -4.41
CA LEU A 339 -28.60 16.43 -3.01
C LEU A 339 -30.13 16.34 -2.83
N GLU A 340 -30.89 16.89 -3.78
CA GLU A 340 -32.34 16.87 -3.83
C GLU A 340 -32.92 15.55 -4.34
N SER A 341 -32.31 14.92 -5.35
CA SER A 341 -32.78 13.63 -5.87
C SER A 341 -32.58 12.50 -4.86
N VAL A 342 -31.42 12.48 -4.18
CA VAL A 342 -31.15 11.54 -3.09
C VAL A 342 -32.10 11.84 -1.92
N GLY A 343 -32.31 13.11 -1.57
CA GLY A 343 -33.26 13.51 -0.53
C GLY A 343 -34.70 13.03 -0.82
N ARG A 344 -35.19 13.20 -2.06
CA ARG A 344 -36.51 12.71 -2.48
C ARG A 344 -36.63 11.19 -2.45
N TYR A 345 -35.58 10.49 -2.87
CA TYR A 345 -35.55 9.03 -2.85
C TYR A 345 -35.58 8.49 -1.41
N LEU A 346 -34.80 9.10 -0.52
CA LEU A 346 -34.74 8.73 0.89
C LEU A 346 -36.02 9.09 1.65
N ALA A 347 -36.72 10.17 1.26
CA ALA A 347 -37.97 10.62 1.86
C ALA A 347 -39.22 9.85 1.34
N GLY A 348 -39.06 8.94 0.37
CA GLY A 348 -40.16 8.16 -0.19
C GLY A 348 -41.11 8.98 -1.10
N THR A 349 -40.67 10.12 -1.62
CA THR A 349 -41.49 11.02 -2.48
C THR A 349 -41.09 10.92 -3.96
N GLY A 350 -40.60 9.76 -4.40
CA GLY A 350 -40.08 9.51 -5.75
C GLY A 350 -41.00 8.66 -6.59
#